data_AF-A0A840NP32-F1
#
_entry.id   AF-A0A840NP32-F1
#
_cell.length_a   1.000
_cell.length_b   1.000
_cell.length_c   1.000
_cell.angle_alpha   90.00
_cell.angle_beta   90.00
_cell.angle_gamma   90.00
#
_symmetry.space_group_name_H-M   'P 1'
#
loop_
_entity.id
_entity.type
_entity.pdbx_description
1 polymer ?
#
loop_
_entity_poly.entity_id
_entity_poly.type
_entity_poly.pdbx_seq_one_letter_code
_entity_poly.pdbx_strand_id
1 'polypeptide(L)' 'MLANGAKVGLWQPVGGGRHAFDLVARSSEPGELVKALCGVVVSTDELQRIADELAWIQEATCMDCWRVLANRPR' A
#
# COMPACT_ATOMS: atom_id res chain seq x y z
N MET A 1 -11.35 -1.93 21.21
CA MET A 1 -11.40 -2.14 19.74
C MET A 1 -11.28 -0.76 19.13
N LEU A 2 -10.12 -0.39 18.60
CA LEU A 2 -9.85 1.02 18.31
C LEU A 2 -10.73 1.51 17.17
N ALA A 3 -11.48 2.57 17.48
CA ALA A 3 -12.19 3.45 16.57
C ALA A 3 -11.26 3.84 15.40
N ASN A 4 -11.80 3.74 14.18
CA ASN A 4 -11.10 3.86 12.90
C ASN A 4 -10.63 5.30 12.57
N GLY A 5 -9.90 5.93 13.49
CA GLY A 5 -9.10 7.11 13.20
C GLY A 5 -8.17 6.77 12.05
N ALA A 6 -8.44 7.35 10.88
CA ALA A 6 -7.81 7.05 9.60
C ALA A 6 -6.29 6.86 9.73
N LYS A 7 -5.84 5.60 9.85
CA LYS A 7 -4.43 5.29 9.67
C LYS A 7 -4.19 5.37 8.17
N VAL A 8 -3.41 6.37 7.76
CA VAL A 8 -2.86 6.47 6.41
C VAL A 8 -2.35 5.07 6.03
N GLY A 9 -2.88 4.51 4.93
CA GLY A 9 -2.48 3.19 4.48
C GLY A 9 -0.97 3.09 4.36
N LEU A 10 -0.41 1.90 4.57
CA LEU A 10 1.02 1.69 4.35
C LEU A 10 1.30 1.95 2.87
N TRP A 11 2.10 2.97 2.57
CA TRP A 11 2.58 3.21 1.21
C TRP A 11 3.79 2.32 0.95
N GLN A 12 3.92 1.82 -0.28
CA GLN A 12 5.11 1.08 -0.73
C GLN A 12 5.31 1.28 -2.24
N PRO A 13 6.53 1.50 -2.74
CA PRO A 13 6.87 1.39 -4.15
C PRO A 13 6.79 -0.08 -4.59
N VAL A 14 5.80 -0.42 -5.39
CA VAL A 14 5.56 -1.76 -5.96
C VAL A 14 4.89 -1.61 -7.32
N GLY A 15 5.09 -2.55 -8.24
CA GLY A 15 4.41 -2.52 -9.55
C GLY A 15 4.61 -1.24 -10.37
N GLY A 16 5.73 -0.51 -10.19
CA GLY A 16 6.03 0.74 -10.91
C GLY A 16 5.27 1.97 -10.39
N GLY A 17 4.88 1.97 -9.12
CA GLY A 17 4.26 3.11 -8.46
C GLY A 17 4.30 3.01 -6.94
N ARG A 18 4.10 4.11 -6.23
CA ARG A 18 3.84 4.07 -4.79
C ARG A 18 2.35 3.87 -4.56
N HIS A 19 1.99 2.73 -3.98
CA HIS A 19 0.61 2.36 -3.70
C HIS A 19 0.35 2.24 -2.20
N ALA A 20 -0.87 2.53 -1.78
CA ALA A 20 -1.30 2.35 -0.40
C ALA A 20 -1.95 0.97 -0.22
N PHE A 21 -1.69 0.36 0.92
CA PHE A 21 -2.27 -0.90 1.36
C PHE A 21 -2.92 -0.74 2.73
N ASP A 22 -3.89 -1.60 3.05
CA ASP A 22 -4.35 -1.75 4.42
C ASP A 22 -3.24 -2.34 5.29
N LEU A 23 -3.20 -1.97 6.58
CA LEU A 23 -2.13 -2.36 7.49
C LEU A 23 -1.92 -3.87 7.59
N VAL A 24 -3.01 -4.64 7.46
CA VAL A 24 -2.97 -6.10 7.54
C VAL A 24 -2.20 -6.74 6.38
N ALA A 25 -2.09 -6.07 5.22
CA ALA A 25 -1.44 -6.61 4.04
C ALA A 25 0.06 -6.86 4.25
N ARG A 26 0.73 -6.06 5.09
CA ARG A 26 2.16 -6.28 5.40
C ARG A 26 2.39 -7.47 6.33
N SER A 27 1.37 -7.88 7.08
CA SER A 27 1.42 -9.01 7.99
C SER A 27 0.88 -10.30 7.39
N SER A 28 0.48 -10.29 6.11
CA SER A 28 0.08 -11.47 5.36
C SER A 28 1.23 -12.47 5.23
N GLU A 29 0.88 -13.74 5.02
CA GLU A 29 1.85 -14.81 4.91
C GLU A 29 2.73 -14.65 3.65
N PRO A 30 4.01 -15.05 3.69
CA PRO A 30 4.86 -15.09 2.51
C PRO A 30 4.24 -15.90 1.38
N GLY A 31 4.36 -15.42 0.15
CA GLY A 31 3.79 -16.05 -1.06
C GLY A 31 2.30 -15.78 -1.31
N GLU A 32 1.58 -15.08 -0.42
CA GLU A 32 0.22 -14.62 -0.71
C GLU A 32 0.19 -13.45 -1.72
N LEU A 33 -0.98 -13.26 -2.34
CA LEU A 33 -1.27 -12.08 -3.15
C LEU A 33 -2.07 -11.08 -2.32
N VAL A 34 -1.63 -9.83 -2.34
CA VAL A 34 -2.26 -8.72 -1.63
C VAL A 34 -2.63 -7.61 -2.59
N LYS A 35 -3.68 -6.87 -2.25
CA LYS A 35 -4.28 -5.85 -3.11
C LYS A 35 -4.10 -4.46 -2.51
N ALA A 36 -3.54 -3.55 -3.28
CA ALA A 36 -3.50 -2.13 -2.96
C ALA A 36 -4.91 -1.53 -3.00
N LEU A 37 -5.08 -0.35 -2.40
CA LEU A 37 -6.37 0.34 -2.39
C LEU A 37 -6.91 0.67 -3.78
N CYS A 38 -6.03 1.00 -4.73
CA CYS A 38 -6.37 1.20 -6.14
C CYS A 38 -6.68 -0.11 -6.91
N GLY A 39 -6.37 -1.25 -6.30
CA GLY A 39 -6.64 -2.57 -6.85
C GLY A 39 -5.48 -3.28 -7.53
N VAL A 40 -4.31 -2.65 -7.62
CA VAL A 40 -3.06 -3.32 -8.03
C VAL A 40 -2.81 -4.51 -7.10
N VAL A 41 -2.49 -5.67 -7.68
CA VAL A 41 -2.20 -6.91 -6.97
C VAL A 41 -0.72 -7.21 -7.05
N VAL A 42 -0.09 -7.46 -5.91
CA VAL A 42 1.33 -7.79 -5.79
C VAL A 42 1.52 -8.97 -4.84
N SER A 43 2.67 -9.64 -4.90
CA SER A 43 2.98 -10.67 -3.89
C SER A 43 3.37 -10.03 -2.56
N THR A 44 3.18 -10.76 -1.47
CA THR A 44 3.68 -10.36 -0.15
C THR A 44 5.21 -10.22 -0.15
N ASP A 45 5.92 -11.04 -0.93
CA ASP A 45 7.37 -10.92 -1.12
C ASP A 45 7.80 -9.60 -1.76
N GLU A 46 6.97 -9.02 -2.64
CA GLU A 46 7.22 -7.69 -3.21
C GLU A 46 6.87 -6.59 -2.21
N LEU A 47 5.68 -6.68 -1.58
CA LEU A 47 5.21 -5.68 -0.61
C LEU A 47 6.11 -5.57 0.63
N GLN A 48 6.59 -6.70 1.14
CA GLN A 48 7.38 -6.77 2.38
C GLN A 48 8.87 -6.52 2.16
N ARG A 49 9.33 -6.50 0.90
CA ARG A 49 10.72 -6.19 0.57
C ARG A 49 11.10 -4.81 1.07
N ILE A 50 12.37 -4.65 1.44
CA ILE A 50 12.97 -3.32 1.58
C ILE A 50 13.02 -2.71 0.18
N ALA A 51 12.14 -1.74 -0.07
CA ALA A 51 12.14 -1.00 -1.31
C ALA A 51 13.39 -0.13 -1.41
N ASP A 52 13.92 0.02 -2.63
CA ASP A 52 15.02 0.93 -2.95
C ASP A 52 14.64 2.37 -2.56
N GLU A 53 15.55 3.10 -1.92
CA GLU A 53 15.39 4.51 -1.57
C GLU A 53 15.10 5.37 -2.81
N LEU A 54 15.68 5.04 -3.97
CA LEU A 54 15.41 5.77 -5.21
C LEU A 54 13.96 5.57 -5.69
N ALA A 55 13.37 4.38 -5.49
CA ALA A 55 11.98 4.13 -5.86
C ALA A 55 11.00 4.99 -5.04
N TRP A 56 11.37 5.35 -3.81
CA TRP A 56 10.59 6.29 -3.00
C TRP A 56 10.56 7.71 -3.54
N ILE A 57 11.54 8.09 -4.35
CA ILE A 57 11.65 9.42 -4.96
C ILE A 57 11.11 9.40 -6.38
N GLN A 58 11.49 8.40 -7.18
CA GLN A 58 11.28 8.37 -8.62
C GLN A 58 9.90 7.87 -9.03
N GLU A 59 9.37 6.87 -8.31
CA GLU A 59 8.08 6.29 -8.69
C GLU A 59 6.96 7.33 -8.55
N ALA A 60 5.89 7.21 -9.32
CA ALA A 60 4.75 8.11 -9.12
C ALA A 60 3.93 7.67 -7.91
N THR A 61 3.44 8.61 -7.09
CA THR A 61 2.46 8.26 -6.07
C THR A 61 1.10 8.02 -6.71
N CYS A 62 0.49 6.86 -6.44
CA CYS A 62 -0.80 6.49 -7.01
C CYS A 62 -1.93 7.40 -6.49
N MET A 63 -2.52 8.20 -7.38
CA MET A 63 -3.60 9.12 -7.02
C MET A 63 -4.94 8.43 -6.74
N ASP A 64 -5.16 7.23 -7.26
CA ASP A 64 -6.37 6.45 -6.94
C ASP A 64 -6.35 5.94 -5.50
N CYS A 65 -5.18 5.51 -5.00
CA CYS A 65 -5.00 5.20 -3.58
C CYS A 65 -5.31 6.41 -2.70
N TRP A 66 -4.86 7.62 -3.10
CA TRP A 66 -5.21 8.85 -2.40
C TRP A 66 -6.70 9.15 -2.40
N ARG A 67 -7.37 9.00 -3.54
CA ARG A 67 -8.83 9.19 -3.65
C ARG A 67 -9.59 8.24 -2.73
N VAL A 68 -9.19 6.97 -2.68
CA VAL A 68 -9.81 5.98 -1.77
C VAL A 68 -9.63 6.42 -0.31
N LEU A 69 -8.41 6.80 0.09
CA LEU A 69 -8.15 7.28 1.46
C LEU A 69 -8.92 8.56 1.80
N ALA A 70 -9.00 9.52 0.87
CA ALA A 70 -9.73 10.77 1.06
C ALA A 70 -11.23 10.56 1.26
N ASN A 71 -11.78 9.48 0.69
CA ASN A 71 -13.19 9.11 0.80
C ASN A 71 -13.49 8.16 1.97
N ARG A 72 -12.48 7.70 2.73
CA ARG A 72 -12.72 6.85 3.91
C ARG A 72 -13.25 7.69 5.09
N PRO A 73 -14.27 7.21 5.81
CA PRO A 73 -14.73 7.87 7.03
C PRO A 73 -13.61 7.88 8.09
N ARG A 74 -13.53 8.98 8.85
CA ARG A 74 -12.51 9.21 9.89
C ARG A 74 -12.88 8.62 11.24
#